data_AF-A0A954E023-F1
#
_entry.id   AF-A0A954E023-F1
#
_cell.length_a   1.000
_cell.length_b   1.000
_cell.length_c   1.000
_cell.angle_alpha   90.00
_cell.angle_beta   90.00
_cell.angle_gamma   90.00
#
_symmetry.space_group_name_H-M   'P 1'
#
loop_
_entity.id
_entity.type
_entity.pdbx_description
1 polymer ?
#
loop_
_entity_poly.entity_id
_entity_poly.type
_entity_poly.pdbx_seq_one_letter_code
_entity_poly.pdbx_strand_id
1 'polypeptide(L)'
;MRIPSLLPACALLALTATVPMFTAAAAESTPRANVAVDDHHDSALHEAMETLKGAQRSVKKLMGDPVANEAKLMEALHSMEGAALTALGQTPAAPEGVTGKALELHNIGYKSEMAKLLQTILGMQTATLNGDSAALESGYEELNATKKAGHDGYKLDD
;
A
#
# COMPACT_ATOMS: atom_id res chain seq x y z
N MET A 1 -2.37 60.51 13.78
CA MET A 1 -2.57 60.83 12.35
C MET A 1 -3.08 59.58 11.64
N ARG A 2 -4.30 59.64 11.11
CA ARG A 2 -4.96 58.60 10.31
C ARG A 2 -4.66 58.87 8.84
N ILE A 3 -4.26 57.87 8.08
CA ILE A 3 -4.32 57.90 6.60
C ILE A 3 -5.13 56.67 6.15
N PRO A 4 -6.12 56.83 5.27
CA PRO A 4 -7.13 55.82 4.97
C PRO A 4 -6.78 54.94 3.75
N SER A 5 -7.51 53.82 3.70
CA SER A 5 -7.94 53.01 2.55
C SER A 5 -7.44 53.35 1.14
N LEU A 6 -7.07 52.32 0.38
CA LEU A 6 -7.44 52.15 -1.04
C LEU A 6 -7.29 50.67 -1.44
N LEU A 7 -8.43 49.97 -1.49
CA LEU A 7 -8.63 48.77 -2.32
C LEU A 7 -8.73 49.19 -3.78
N PRO A 8 -8.29 48.33 -4.71
CA PRO A 8 -9.11 48.05 -5.89
C PRO A 8 -9.20 46.54 -6.18
N ALA A 9 -10.41 46.05 -6.38
CA ALA A 9 -10.98 45.68 -7.70
C ALA A 9 -10.69 44.21 -8.04
N CYS A 10 -11.69 43.34 -7.88
CA CYS A 10 -12.58 42.94 -8.98
C CYS A 10 -11.81 42.37 -10.18
N ALA A 11 -11.52 41.07 -10.13
CA ALA A 11 -11.36 40.24 -11.31
C ALA A 11 -12.20 38.97 -11.10
N LEU A 12 -13.48 39.08 -11.41
CA LEU A 12 -14.42 37.97 -11.56
C LEU A 12 -14.04 37.26 -12.88
N LEU A 13 -13.15 36.28 -12.83
CA LEU A 13 -12.85 35.45 -14.00
C LEU A 13 -13.91 34.37 -14.12
N ALA A 14 -14.71 34.52 -15.17
CA ALA A 14 -15.81 33.64 -15.52
C ALA A 14 -15.29 32.23 -15.87
N LEU A 15 -15.92 31.27 -15.20
CA LEU A 15 -15.82 29.83 -15.38
C LEU A 15 -16.48 29.43 -16.72
N THR A 16 -15.70 28.91 -17.67
CA THR A 16 -16.25 28.13 -18.80
C THR A 16 -15.73 26.71 -18.70
N ALA A 17 -16.47 25.87 -17.97
CA ALA A 17 -16.25 24.43 -17.92
C ALA A 17 -16.85 23.79 -19.18
N THR A 18 -15.98 23.46 -20.14
CA THR A 18 -16.35 22.62 -21.28
C THR A 18 -16.37 21.17 -20.81
N VAL A 19 -17.57 20.61 -20.64
CA VAL A 19 -17.75 19.19 -20.27
C VAL A 19 -17.77 18.36 -21.56
N PRO A 20 -16.80 17.45 -21.81
CA PRO A 20 -16.94 16.49 -22.89
C PRO A 20 -17.99 15.43 -22.50
N MET A 21 -18.98 15.22 -23.38
CA MET A 21 -19.86 14.06 -23.38
C MET A 21 -19.01 12.79 -23.49
N PHE A 22 -18.92 12.02 -22.40
CA PHE A 22 -18.32 10.69 -22.42
C PHE A 22 -19.42 9.68 -22.75
N THR A 23 -19.38 9.14 -23.96
CA THR A 23 -20.23 8.05 -24.44
C THR A 23 -19.95 6.79 -23.62
N ALA A 24 -20.94 6.33 -22.86
CA ALA A 24 -20.88 5.07 -22.13
C ALA A 24 -20.96 3.89 -23.11
N ALA A 25 -19.83 3.26 -23.39
CA ALA A 25 -19.80 1.94 -24.01
C ALA A 25 -20.25 0.90 -22.98
N ALA A 26 -21.34 0.20 -23.28
CA ALA A 26 -21.79 -0.95 -22.50
C ALA A 26 -20.74 -2.06 -22.58
N ALA A 27 -20.02 -2.30 -21.49
CA ALA A 27 -19.13 -3.44 -21.37
C ALA A 27 -19.98 -4.70 -21.12
N GLU A 28 -19.96 -5.61 -22.09
CA GLU A 28 -20.51 -6.95 -21.96
C GLU A 28 -19.79 -7.69 -20.82
N SER A 29 -20.56 -8.04 -19.80
CA SER A 29 -20.13 -8.89 -18.68
C SER A 29 -19.88 -10.31 -19.20
N THR A 30 -18.63 -10.61 -19.56
CA THR A 30 -18.18 -12.00 -19.75
C THR A 30 -18.09 -12.68 -18.39
N PRO A 31 -18.72 -13.85 -18.18
CA PRO A 31 -18.58 -14.58 -16.94
C PRO A 31 -17.13 -15.06 -16.81
N ARG A 32 -16.42 -14.58 -15.77
CA ARG A 32 -15.09 -15.06 -15.43
C ARG A 32 -15.18 -16.52 -15.03
N ALA A 33 -14.67 -17.40 -15.87
CA ALA A 33 -14.43 -18.80 -15.53
C ALA A 33 -13.46 -18.87 -14.36
N ASN A 34 -13.87 -19.54 -13.29
CA ASN A 34 -13.00 -19.96 -12.20
C ASN A 34 -11.94 -20.92 -12.78
N VAL A 35 -10.75 -20.40 -13.03
CA VAL A 35 -9.57 -21.24 -13.22
C VAL A 35 -9.04 -21.54 -11.82
N ALA A 36 -9.28 -22.77 -11.35
CA ALA A 36 -8.52 -23.32 -10.24
C ALA A 36 -7.08 -23.46 -10.71
N VAL A 37 -6.19 -22.61 -10.21
CA VAL A 37 -4.74 -22.73 -10.42
C VAL A 37 -4.15 -23.34 -9.17
N ASP A 38 -3.92 -24.64 -9.27
CA ASP A 38 -3.09 -25.46 -8.40
C ASP A 38 -1.62 -25.22 -8.82
N ASP A 39 -0.97 -24.21 -8.22
CA ASP A 39 0.49 -24.13 -8.00
C ASP A 39 0.82 -22.91 -7.11
N HIS A 40 0.80 -23.10 -5.79
CA HIS A 40 0.85 -22.00 -4.81
C HIS A 40 2.22 -21.28 -4.70
N HIS A 41 3.24 -21.74 -5.42
CA HIS A 41 4.60 -21.18 -5.35
C HIS A 41 4.97 -20.19 -6.46
N ASP A 42 4.23 -20.15 -7.58
CA ASP A 42 4.57 -19.31 -8.74
C ASP A 42 3.62 -18.11 -8.93
N SER A 43 2.76 -17.82 -7.95
CA SER A 43 1.89 -16.65 -8.04
C SER A 43 2.65 -15.35 -7.76
N ALA A 44 2.28 -14.28 -8.47
CA ALA A 44 2.83 -12.94 -8.23
C ALA A 44 2.62 -12.47 -6.77
N LEU A 45 1.58 -12.97 -6.10
CA LEU A 45 1.35 -12.74 -4.68
C LEU A 45 2.40 -13.43 -3.81
N HIS A 46 2.71 -14.71 -4.08
CA HIS A 46 3.71 -15.47 -3.34
C HIS A 46 5.10 -14.82 -3.45
N GLU A 47 5.53 -14.48 -4.66
CA GLU A 47 6.81 -13.81 -4.92
C GLU A 47 6.89 -12.45 -4.20
N ALA A 48 5.81 -11.66 -4.24
CA ALA A 48 5.74 -10.39 -3.53
C ALA A 48 5.88 -10.59 -2.01
N MET A 49 5.21 -11.58 -1.43
CA MET A 49 5.28 -11.85 0.01
C MET A 49 6.67 -12.35 0.45
N GLU A 50 7.34 -13.20 -0.33
CA GLU A 50 8.73 -13.60 -0.04
C GLU A 50 9.70 -12.43 -0.19
N THR A 51 9.50 -11.55 -1.17
CA THR A 51 10.27 -10.30 -1.32
C THR A 51 10.10 -9.40 -0.09
N LEU A 52 8.86 -9.17 0.34
CA LEU A 52 8.53 -8.42 1.56
C LEU A 52 9.27 -8.99 2.79
N LYS A 53 9.23 -10.30 2.97
CA LYS A 53 9.88 -11.02 4.08
C LYS A 53 11.41 -10.97 3.99
N GLY A 54 11.98 -11.03 2.80
CA GLY A 54 13.42 -10.87 2.56
C GLY A 54 13.90 -9.47 2.90
N ALA A 55 13.26 -8.46 2.32
CA ALA A 55 13.60 -7.06 2.51
C ALA A 55 13.37 -6.60 3.97
N GLN A 56 12.32 -7.07 4.63
CA GLN A 56 12.11 -6.81 6.07
C GLN A 56 13.27 -7.32 6.95
N ARG A 57 13.84 -8.48 6.62
CA ARG A 57 15.02 -9.02 7.33
C ARG A 57 16.24 -8.13 7.10
N SER A 58 16.41 -7.61 5.89
CA SER A 58 17.46 -6.63 5.56
C SER A 58 17.29 -5.33 6.35
N VAL A 59 16.08 -4.76 6.38
CA VAL A 59 15.76 -3.56 7.16
C VAL A 59 16.16 -3.74 8.63
N LYS A 60 15.75 -4.85 9.26
CA LYS A 60 16.09 -5.15 10.66
C LYS A 60 17.60 -5.09 10.92
N LYS A 61 18.40 -5.63 10.00
CA LYS A 61 19.86 -5.68 10.12
C LYS A 61 20.48 -4.28 9.94
N LEU A 62 20.00 -3.52 8.97
CA LEU A 62 20.56 -2.21 8.61
C LEU A 62 20.22 -1.12 9.61
N MET A 63 19.09 -1.25 10.31
CA MET A 63 18.67 -0.35 11.41
C MET A 63 19.62 -0.33 12.62
N GLY A 64 20.59 -1.26 12.72
CA GLY A 64 21.59 -1.22 13.79
C GLY A 64 22.53 -0.01 13.70
N ASP A 65 22.71 0.56 12.51
CA ASP A 65 23.36 1.85 12.28
C ASP A 65 22.71 2.52 11.05
N PRO A 66 21.56 3.19 11.24
CA PRO A 66 20.77 3.71 10.13
C PRO A 66 21.51 4.75 9.30
N VAL A 67 22.37 5.56 9.93
CA VAL A 67 23.12 6.63 9.27
C VAL A 67 24.20 6.04 8.36
N ALA A 68 24.97 5.06 8.83
CA ALA A 68 25.98 4.42 7.99
C ALA A 68 25.37 3.56 6.87
N ASN A 69 24.12 3.11 7.04
CA ASN A 69 23.45 2.21 6.12
C ASN A 69 22.33 2.85 5.31
N GLU A 70 22.17 4.18 5.34
CA GLU A 70 21.01 4.90 4.78
C GLU A 70 20.63 4.43 3.38
N ALA A 71 21.60 4.40 2.44
CA ALA A 71 21.34 3.99 1.06
C ALA A 71 20.82 2.55 0.94
N LYS A 72 21.41 1.61 1.68
CA LYS A 72 20.97 0.20 1.67
C LYS A 72 19.63 0.01 2.38
N LEU A 73 19.39 0.81 3.42
CA LEU A 73 18.13 0.81 4.14
C LEU A 73 17.00 1.32 3.23
N MET A 74 17.24 2.41 2.50
CA MET A 74 16.31 2.92 1.47
C MET A 74 16.08 1.92 0.35
N GLU A 75 17.11 1.24 -0.14
CA GLU A 75 16.96 0.16 -1.13
C GLU A 75 16.04 -0.97 -0.63
N ALA A 76 16.27 -1.43 0.60
CA ALA A 76 15.42 -2.45 1.21
C ALA A 76 13.97 -1.96 1.41
N LEU A 77 13.78 -0.71 1.82
CA LEU A 77 12.45 -0.11 1.98
C LEU A 77 11.72 0.06 0.64
N HIS A 78 12.41 0.45 -0.44
CA HIS A 78 11.81 0.49 -1.78
C HIS A 78 11.45 -0.92 -2.30
N SER A 79 12.28 -1.93 -1.99
CA SER A 79 11.95 -3.32 -2.30
C SER A 79 10.67 -3.78 -1.57
N MET A 80 10.51 -3.40 -0.29
CA MET A 80 9.27 -3.65 0.45
C MET A 80 8.08 -2.91 -0.13
N GLU A 81 8.25 -1.64 -0.52
CA GLU A 81 7.20 -0.81 -1.13
C GLU A 81 6.70 -1.46 -2.44
N GLY A 82 7.61 -1.82 -3.35
CA GLY A 82 7.25 -2.46 -4.61
C GLY A 82 6.51 -3.78 -4.41
N ALA A 83 6.98 -4.60 -3.46
CA ALA A 83 6.30 -5.84 -3.09
C ALA A 83 4.90 -5.61 -2.49
N ALA A 84 4.76 -4.62 -1.60
CA ALA A 84 3.46 -4.26 -1.01
C ALA A 84 2.47 -3.74 -2.07
N LEU A 85 2.93 -2.92 -3.02
CA LEU A 85 2.11 -2.46 -4.15
C LEU A 85 1.66 -3.61 -5.05
N THR A 86 2.56 -4.54 -5.37
CA THR A 86 2.22 -5.76 -6.12
C THR A 86 1.16 -6.57 -5.38
N ALA A 87 1.39 -6.86 -4.10
CA ALA A 87 0.47 -7.64 -3.27
C ALA A 87 -0.90 -6.97 -3.10
N LEU A 88 -0.95 -5.65 -2.95
CA LEU A 88 -2.19 -4.86 -2.87
C LEU A 88 -3.05 -4.99 -4.14
N GLY A 89 -2.41 -5.14 -5.30
CA GLY A 89 -3.07 -5.38 -6.59
C GLY A 89 -3.63 -6.79 -6.75
N GLN A 90 -3.26 -7.73 -5.87
CA GLN A 90 -3.74 -9.11 -5.91
C GLN A 90 -5.01 -9.29 -5.06
N THR A 91 -5.67 -10.43 -5.26
CA THR A 91 -6.78 -10.88 -4.41
C THR A 91 -6.38 -12.22 -3.82
N PRO A 92 -6.32 -12.37 -2.48
CA PRO A 92 -5.98 -13.65 -1.87
C PRO A 92 -7.10 -14.66 -2.13
N ALA A 93 -6.77 -15.95 -2.09
CA ALA A 93 -7.83 -16.96 -2.07
C ALA A 93 -8.59 -16.85 -0.76
N ALA A 94 -9.91 -16.89 -0.85
CA ALA A 94 -10.78 -16.80 0.31
C ALA A 94 -10.94 -18.18 0.97
N PRO A 95 -11.23 -18.22 2.29
CA PRO A 95 -11.57 -19.47 2.97
C PRO A 95 -12.77 -20.16 2.32
N GLU A 96 -12.82 -21.50 2.39
CA GLU A 96 -13.93 -22.28 1.84
C GLU A 96 -15.29 -21.80 2.38
N GLY A 97 -16.28 -21.69 1.49
CA GLY A 97 -17.64 -21.27 1.84
C GLY A 97 -17.85 -19.76 2.00
N VAL A 98 -16.79 -18.93 1.95
CA VAL A 98 -16.91 -17.47 1.97
C VAL A 98 -17.35 -16.96 0.60
N THR A 99 -18.57 -16.43 0.50
CA THR A 99 -19.17 -15.95 -0.76
C THR A 99 -19.94 -14.65 -0.59
N GLY A 100 -20.32 -14.02 -1.71
CA GLY A 100 -21.16 -12.81 -1.73
C GLY A 100 -20.56 -11.66 -0.91
N LYS A 101 -21.36 -11.05 -0.03
CA LYS A 101 -20.93 -9.93 0.81
C LYS A 101 -19.74 -10.27 1.72
N ALA A 102 -19.65 -11.50 2.21
CA ALA A 102 -18.55 -11.91 3.09
C ALA A 102 -17.22 -11.97 2.33
N LEU A 103 -17.24 -12.44 1.08
CA LEU A 103 -16.08 -12.44 0.20
C LEU A 103 -15.59 -11.02 -0.11
N GLU A 104 -16.52 -10.11 -0.41
CA GLU A 104 -16.16 -8.70 -0.63
C GLU A 104 -15.54 -8.05 0.61
N LEU A 105 -16.11 -8.29 1.79
CA LEU A 105 -15.54 -7.79 3.05
C LEU A 105 -14.16 -8.37 3.33
N HIS A 106 -13.94 -9.66 3.04
CA HIS A 106 -12.63 -10.30 3.16
C HIS A 106 -11.60 -9.62 2.25
N ASN A 107 -11.94 -9.42 0.96
CA ASN A 107 -11.07 -8.76 -0.02
C ASN A 107 -10.76 -7.29 0.34
N ILE A 108 -11.76 -6.55 0.81
CA ILE A 108 -11.58 -5.17 1.29
C ILE A 108 -10.66 -5.14 2.51
N GLY A 109 -10.85 -6.04 3.46
CA GLY A 109 -9.99 -6.15 4.64
C GLY A 109 -8.53 -6.42 4.25
N TYR A 110 -8.30 -7.36 3.34
CA TYR A 110 -6.95 -7.64 2.83
C TYR A 110 -6.29 -6.39 2.23
N LYS A 111 -7.00 -5.68 1.34
CA LYS A 111 -6.50 -4.45 0.73
C LYS A 111 -6.24 -3.35 1.76
N SER A 112 -7.11 -3.23 2.77
CA SER A 112 -6.93 -2.27 3.86
C SER A 112 -5.65 -2.54 4.65
N GLU A 113 -5.38 -3.80 5.00
CA GLU A 113 -4.16 -4.18 5.72
C GLU A 113 -2.91 -3.98 4.87
N MET A 114 -2.95 -4.31 3.57
CA MET A 114 -1.84 -4.03 2.65
C MET A 114 -1.59 -2.53 2.46
N ALA A 115 -2.65 -1.71 2.38
CA ALA A 115 -2.52 -0.26 2.30
C ALA A 115 -1.89 0.33 3.58
N LYS A 116 -2.27 -0.19 4.76
CA LYS A 116 -1.66 0.18 6.03
C LYS A 116 -0.18 -0.19 6.06
N LEU A 117 0.16 -1.41 5.65
CA LEU A 117 1.56 -1.86 5.55
C LEU A 117 2.38 -0.92 4.66
N LEU A 118 1.85 -0.55 3.50
CA LEU A 118 2.48 0.41 2.58
C LEU A 118 2.69 1.78 3.24
N GLN A 119 1.67 2.30 3.95
CA GLN A 119 1.78 3.56 4.67
C GLN A 119 2.91 3.52 5.72
N THR A 120 3.02 2.43 6.48
CA THR A 120 4.11 2.25 7.45
C THR A 120 5.48 2.25 6.76
N ILE A 121 5.62 1.56 5.61
CA ILE A 121 6.88 1.53 4.83
C ILE A 121 7.28 2.94 4.38
N LEU A 122 6.34 3.72 3.84
CA LEU A 122 6.59 5.11 3.42
C LEU A 122 6.95 6.02 4.61
N GLY A 123 6.34 5.77 5.77
CA GLY A 123 6.73 6.41 7.03
C GLY A 123 8.18 6.11 7.42
N MET A 124 8.60 4.85 7.31
CA MET A 124 9.98 4.42 7.57
C MET A 124 10.99 5.01 6.58
N GLN A 125 10.62 5.15 5.30
CA GLN A 125 11.45 5.86 4.30
C GLN A 125 11.65 7.32 4.71
N THR A 126 10.57 7.99 5.10
CA THR A 126 10.62 9.38 5.58
C THR A 126 11.50 9.51 6.83
N ALA A 127 11.35 8.60 7.80
CA ALA A 127 12.17 8.57 9.01
C ALA A 127 13.66 8.35 8.68
N THR A 128 13.96 7.45 7.74
CA THR A 128 15.33 7.18 7.28
C THR A 128 15.97 8.44 6.70
N LEU A 129 15.29 9.13 5.78
CA LEU A 129 15.79 10.36 5.15
C LEU A 129 15.94 11.53 6.12
N ASN A 130 15.12 11.57 7.17
CA ASN A 130 15.20 12.59 8.23
C ASN A 130 16.23 12.25 9.33
N GLY A 131 16.86 11.07 9.29
CA GLY A 131 17.74 10.58 10.35
C GLY A 131 17.01 10.29 11.66
N ASP A 132 15.67 10.15 11.64
CA ASP A 132 14.85 9.90 12.81
C ASP A 132 14.82 8.41 13.15
N SER A 133 15.83 7.98 13.90
CA SER A 133 15.99 6.57 14.29
C SER A 133 14.84 6.07 15.17
N ALA A 134 14.24 6.94 15.98
CA ALA A 134 13.13 6.57 16.86
C ALA A 134 11.84 6.32 16.05
N ALA A 135 11.54 7.20 15.09
CA ALA A 135 10.41 6.98 14.18
C ALA A 135 10.61 5.74 13.29
N LEU A 136 11.84 5.49 12.84
CA LEU A 136 12.19 4.30 12.07
C LEU A 136 11.97 3.01 12.89
N GLU A 137 12.41 2.99 14.15
CA GLU A 137 12.19 1.86 15.08
C GLU A 137 10.70 1.64 15.35
N SER A 138 9.96 2.70 15.69
CA SER A 138 8.50 2.62 15.87
C SER A 138 7.79 2.10 14.63
N GLY A 139 8.20 2.54 13.43
CA GLY A 139 7.65 2.05 12.18
C GLY A 139 7.93 0.56 11.95
N TYR A 140 9.14 0.09 12.31
CA TYR A 140 9.47 -1.34 12.21
C TYR A 140 8.64 -2.21 13.17
N GLU A 141 8.37 -1.72 14.38
CA GLU A 141 7.48 -2.39 15.34
C GLU A 141 6.03 -2.46 14.82
N GLU A 142 5.50 -1.37 14.30
CA GLU A 142 4.16 -1.34 13.70
C GLU A 142 4.06 -2.30 12.49
N LEU A 143 5.10 -2.35 11.67
CA LEU A 143 5.18 -3.26 10.54
C LEU A 143 5.11 -4.73 10.99
N ASN A 144 5.79 -5.08 12.09
CA ASN A 144 5.70 -6.41 12.69
C ASN A 144 4.30 -6.72 13.24
N ALA A 145 3.68 -5.75 13.92
CA ALA A 145 2.33 -5.91 14.46
C ALA A 145 1.29 -6.12 13.34
N THR A 146 1.36 -5.31 12.29
CA THR A 146 0.46 -5.40 11.13
C THR A 146 0.61 -6.74 10.40
N LYS A 147 1.85 -7.20 10.19
CA LYS A 147 2.09 -8.53 9.59
C LYS A 147 1.51 -9.66 10.43
N LYS A 148 1.68 -9.60 11.77
CA LYS A 148 1.14 -10.62 12.67
C LYS A 148 -0.39 -10.69 12.58
N ALA A 149 -1.06 -9.53 12.63
CA ALA A 149 -2.51 -9.45 12.48
C ALA A 149 -2.98 -9.97 11.11
N GLY A 150 -2.26 -9.65 10.04
CA GLY A 150 -2.57 -10.12 8.69
C GLY A 150 -2.41 -11.64 8.51
N HIS A 151 -1.35 -12.23 9.09
CA HIS A 151 -1.16 -13.69 9.05
C HIS A 151 -2.28 -14.46 9.77
N ASP A 152 -2.85 -13.89 10.83
CA ASP A 152 -3.96 -14.52 11.54
C ASP A 152 -5.28 -14.45 10.75
N GLY A 153 -5.44 -13.47 9.85
CA GLY A 153 -6.68 -13.23 9.09
C GLY A 153 -6.72 -13.77 7.66
N TYR A 154 -5.55 -13.96 7.03
CA TYR A 154 -5.45 -14.22 5.57
C TYR A 154 -4.50 -15.36 5.19
N LYS A 155 -4.03 -16.16 6.16
CA LYS A 155 -3.33 -17.40 5.81
C LYS A 155 -4.30 -18.38 5.15
N LEU A 156 -3.91 -18.85 3.98
CA LEU A 156 -4.32 -20.16 3.47
C LEU A 156 -3.46 -21.16 4.23
N ASP A 157 -4.06 -22.19 4.81
CA ASP A 157 -3.31 -23.26 5.48
C ASP A 157 -2.21 -23.79 4.54
N ASP A 158 -1.00 -24.01 5.09
CA ASP A 158 0.14 -24.63 4.41
C ASP A 158 -0.21 -26.07 3.95
#